data_AF-A0A423UQI6-F1
#
_entry.id   AF-A0A423UQI6-F1
#
_cell.length_a   1.000
_cell.length_b   1.000
_cell.length_c   1.000
_cell.angle_alpha   90.00
_cell.angle_beta   90.00
_cell.angle_gamma   90.00
#
_symmetry.space_group_name_H-M   'P 1'
#
loop_
_entity.id
_entity.type
_entity.pdbx_description
1 polymer ?
#
loop_
_entity_poly.entity_id
_entity_poly.type
_entity_poly.pdbx_seq_one_letter_code
_entity_poly.pdbx_strand_id
1 'polypeptide(L)'
;MRTLLGMADIDQGEVDFEAVIRSPDVLAHVRRVLPDLEWWALAGEQHGSSEANDNPADCLPIHVFDWGRPLDRAEPFVAALGPDPAAVRWDLNAWPAVPDAGLEAISQKYAYLTLTVNSRDLYQDEPSQDHTVHVHVRDRNGDQIDRVHWLADQVGGRFTGRVELAPL
;
A
#
# COMPACT_ATOMS: atom_id res chain seq x y z
N MET A 1 7.08 7.24 -6.20
CA MET A 1 6.59 7.35 -4.81
C MET A 1 7.09 8.61 -4.10
N ARG A 2 8.41 8.78 -3.90
CA ARG A 2 8.99 9.96 -3.20
C ARG A 2 8.44 11.32 -3.65
N THR A 3 8.29 11.54 -4.96
CA THR A 3 7.71 12.77 -5.50
C THR A 3 6.28 13.01 -5.03
N LEU A 4 5.43 11.98 -5.01
CA LEU A 4 4.04 12.09 -4.56
C LEU A 4 3.98 12.40 -3.05
N LEU A 5 4.80 11.71 -2.25
CA LEU A 5 4.89 11.95 -0.81
C LEU A 5 5.39 13.37 -0.50
N GLY A 6 6.31 13.91 -1.30
CA GLY A 6 6.79 15.29 -1.15
C GLY A 6 5.75 16.37 -1.47
N MET A 7 4.60 16.00 -2.03
CA MET A 7 3.47 16.90 -2.30
C MET A 7 2.34 16.76 -1.27
N ALA A 8 2.40 15.73 -0.43
CA ALA A 8 1.43 15.52 0.64
C ALA A 8 1.90 16.19 1.94
N ASP A 9 0.97 16.38 2.85
CA ASP A 9 1.28 16.60 4.26
C ASP A 9 1.51 15.24 4.92
N ILE A 10 2.74 15.02 5.37
CA ILE A 10 3.22 13.75 5.94
C ILE A 10 3.60 13.87 7.43
N ASP A 11 3.28 14.98 8.10
CA ASP A 11 3.76 15.25 9.46
C ASP A 11 3.34 14.19 10.48
N GLN A 12 2.20 13.55 10.27
CA GLN A 12 1.68 12.42 11.04
C GLN A 12 1.45 11.19 10.15
N GLY A 13 2.16 11.11 9.04
CA GLY A 13 1.98 10.05 8.06
C GLY A 13 2.49 8.71 8.58
N GLU A 14 1.71 7.67 8.34
CA GLU A 14 2.06 6.29 8.64
C GLU A 14 1.96 5.41 7.39
N VAL A 15 2.55 4.22 7.46
CA VAL A 15 2.51 3.25 6.37
C VAL A 15 2.01 1.90 6.86
N ASP A 16 1.13 1.32 6.07
CA ASP A 16 0.54 0.01 6.25
C ASP A 16 1.00 -0.93 5.14
N PHE A 17 1.06 -2.21 5.48
CA PHE A 17 1.60 -3.27 4.67
C PHE A 17 0.61 -4.43 4.57
N GLU A 18 0.42 -4.90 3.35
CA GLU A 18 -0.30 -6.12 3.05
C GLU A 18 0.52 -6.93 2.04
N ALA A 19 0.71 -8.23 2.27
CA ALA A 19 1.46 -9.07 1.34
C ALA A 19 1.09 -10.54 1.44
N VAL A 20 1.30 -11.27 0.36
CA VAL A 20 1.28 -12.74 0.38
C VAL A 20 2.70 -13.26 0.26
N ILE A 21 3.23 -13.81 1.36
CA ILE A 21 4.58 -14.38 1.40
C ILE A 21 4.50 -15.89 1.14
N ARG A 22 5.24 -16.35 0.13
CA ARG A 22 5.22 -17.76 -0.30
C ARG A 22 6.50 -18.52 -0.03
N SER A 23 7.60 -17.83 0.30
CA SER A 23 8.91 -18.46 0.47
C SER A 23 9.58 -18.12 1.82
N PRO A 24 10.33 -19.07 2.41
CA PRO A 24 11.10 -18.81 3.64
C PRO A 24 12.12 -17.68 3.49
N ASP A 25 12.72 -17.52 2.31
CA ASP A 25 13.71 -16.48 2.05
C ASP A 25 13.08 -15.09 2.10
N VAL A 26 11.95 -14.89 1.39
CA VAL A 26 11.19 -13.63 1.43
C VAL A 26 10.71 -13.36 2.86
N LEU A 27 10.18 -14.35 3.56
CA LEU A 27 9.80 -14.24 4.97
C LEU A 27 10.97 -13.75 5.84
N ALA A 28 12.16 -14.33 5.67
CA ALA A 28 13.34 -13.92 6.42
C ALA A 28 13.79 -12.48 6.10
N HIS A 29 13.64 -12.03 4.86
CA HIS A 29 13.92 -10.64 4.49
C HIS A 29 12.89 -9.67 5.06
N VAL A 30 11.59 -9.97 4.93
CA VAL A 30 10.50 -9.13 5.44
C VAL A 30 10.58 -9.00 6.97
N ARG A 31 10.87 -10.08 7.70
CA ARG A 31 11.02 -10.05 9.18
C ARG A 31 12.19 -9.19 9.68
N ARG A 32 13.19 -8.90 8.84
CA ARG A 32 14.25 -7.93 9.22
C ARG A 32 13.75 -6.49 9.17
N VAL A 33 12.72 -6.23 8.36
CA VAL A 33 12.09 -4.91 8.21
C VAL A 33 10.97 -4.75 9.23
N LEU A 34 10.11 -5.77 9.36
CA LEU A 34 8.92 -5.83 10.21
C LEU A 34 9.03 -7.06 11.14
N PRO A 35 9.75 -6.96 12.28
CA PRO A 35 10.01 -8.11 13.14
C PRO A 35 8.75 -8.67 13.82
N ASP A 36 7.78 -7.80 14.06
CA ASP A 36 6.54 -8.08 14.79
C ASP A 36 5.31 -8.05 13.87
N LEU A 37 5.49 -8.42 12.59
CA LEU A 37 4.41 -8.44 11.61
C LEU A 37 3.27 -9.39 12.05
N GLU A 38 2.03 -8.99 11.83
CA GLU A 38 0.89 -9.88 12.01
C GLU A 38 0.68 -10.71 10.74
N TRP A 39 0.28 -11.97 10.92
CA TRP A 39 0.09 -12.88 9.82
C TRP A 39 -0.88 -14.01 10.13
N TRP A 40 -1.45 -14.58 9.09
CA TRP A 40 -2.24 -15.80 9.14
C TRP A 40 -1.95 -16.70 7.94
N ALA A 41 -2.01 -18.01 8.15
CA ALA A 41 -1.90 -18.97 7.06
C ALA A 41 -3.06 -18.78 6.07
N LEU A 42 -2.78 -18.83 4.76
CA LEU A 42 -3.83 -18.81 3.73
C LEU A 42 -4.60 -20.14 3.64
N ALA A 43 -4.06 -21.22 4.21
CA ALA A 43 -4.65 -22.55 4.16
C ALA A 43 -5.73 -22.77 5.25
N GLY A 44 -6.84 -22.02 5.19
CA GLY A 44 -8.06 -22.29 5.97
C GLY A 44 -7.98 -22.08 7.49
N GLU A 45 -9.16 -21.97 8.12
CA GLU A 45 -9.45 -21.39 9.45
C GLU A 45 -8.82 -22.08 10.70
N GLN A 46 -7.85 -22.98 10.54
CA GLN A 46 -7.21 -23.71 11.66
C GLN A 46 -5.67 -23.76 11.63
N HIS A 47 -4.99 -23.07 10.71
CA HIS A 47 -3.63 -23.48 10.27
C HIS A 47 -2.47 -22.52 10.57
N GLY A 48 -2.66 -21.60 11.50
CA GLY A 48 -1.58 -20.91 12.19
C GLY A 48 -1.58 -19.40 12.00
N SER A 49 -1.17 -18.68 13.04
CA SER A 49 -1.16 -17.22 13.06
C SER A 49 -0.09 -16.66 14.00
N SER A 50 0.19 -15.37 13.85
CA SER A 50 0.98 -14.62 14.82
C SER A 50 0.35 -14.62 16.22
N GLU A 51 -0.98 -14.53 16.32
CA GLU A 51 -1.70 -14.53 17.60
C GLU A 51 -1.53 -15.84 18.36
N ALA A 52 -1.51 -16.97 17.66
CA ALA A 52 -1.25 -18.29 18.24
C ALA A 52 0.25 -18.53 18.54
N ASN A 53 1.11 -17.56 18.20
CA ASN A 53 2.57 -17.64 18.34
C ASN A 53 3.17 -18.85 17.59
N ASP A 54 2.58 -19.19 16.45
CA ASP A 54 3.09 -20.23 15.57
C ASP A 54 4.35 -19.77 14.82
N ASN A 55 5.05 -20.71 14.20
CA ASN A 55 6.18 -20.38 13.35
C ASN A 55 5.69 -20.11 11.91
N PRO A 56 5.78 -18.86 11.39
CA PRO A 56 5.29 -18.54 10.04
C PRO A 56 5.94 -19.36 8.93
N ALA A 57 7.18 -19.82 9.12
CA ALA A 57 7.88 -20.64 8.12
C ALA A 57 7.22 -22.01 7.90
N ASP A 58 6.53 -22.53 8.92
CA ASP A 58 5.82 -23.82 8.87
C ASP A 58 4.39 -23.67 8.30
N CYS A 59 3.92 -22.44 8.13
CA CYS A 59 2.55 -22.09 7.75
C CYS A 59 2.43 -21.42 6.37
N LEU A 60 3.54 -21.36 5.60
CA LEU A 60 3.53 -20.75 4.28
C LEU A 60 2.57 -21.48 3.30
N PRO A 61 1.88 -20.75 2.40
CA PRO A 61 1.92 -19.30 2.25
C PRO A 61 1.07 -18.58 3.31
N ILE A 62 1.56 -17.43 3.75
CA ILE A 62 0.90 -16.59 4.74
C ILE A 62 0.47 -15.26 4.12
N HIS A 63 -0.64 -14.74 4.61
CA HIS A 63 -0.99 -13.35 4.45
C HIS A 63 -0.36 -12.55 5.59
N VAL A 64 0.25 -11.42 5.24
CA VAL A 64 0.84 -10.48 6.19
C VAL A 64 0.00 -9.22 6.18
N PHE A 65 -0.27 -8.71 7.37
CA PHE A 65 -0.89 -7.41 7.55
C PHE A 65 -0.19 -6.71 8.70
N ASP A 66 0.22 -5.47 8.50
CA ASP A 66 0.89 -4.69 9.54
C ASP A 66 0.63 -3.20 9.30
N TRP A 67 0.28 -2.45 10.33
CA TRP A 67 -0.18 -1.06 10.19
C TRP A 67 0.55 -0.10 11.12
N GLY A 68 0.40 1.19 10.82
CA GLY A 68 0.86 2.29 11.67
C GLY A 68 2.37 2.34 11.82
N ARG A 69 3.11 1.97 10.78
CA ARG A 69 4.57 1.96 10.80
C ARG A 69 5.15 3.29 10.30
N PRO A 70 6.39 3.64 10.67
CA PRO A 70 7.08 4.80 10.12
C PRO A 70 7.27 4.70 8.60
N LEU A 71 7.15 5.84 7.90
CA LEU A 71 7.23 5.90 6.42
C LEU A 71 8.53 5.33 5.83
N ASP A 72 9.61 5.35 6.60
CA ASP A 72 10.94 4.85 6.18
C ASP A 72 10.99 3.33 6.00
N ARG A 73 9.96 2.60 6.45
CA ARG A 73 9.83 1.15 6.30
C ARG A 73 9.35 0.70 4.93
N ALA A 74 8.74 1.60 4.16
CA ALA A 74 8.16 1.26 2.87
C ALA A 74 9.17 0.71 1.85
N GLU A 75 10.28 1.42 1.63
CA GLU A 75 11.27 1.01 0.63
C GLU A 75 12.01 -0.29 1.01
N PRO A 76 12.49 -0.47 2.26
CA PRO A 76 13.05 -1.74 2.70
C PRO A 76 12.07 -2.91 2.59
N PHE A 77 10.79 -2.69 2.90
CA PHE A 77 9.76 -3.71 2.77
C PHE A 77 9.58 -4.13 1.31
N VAL A 78 9.39 -3.17 0.39
CA VAL A 78 9.27 -3.46 -1.04
C VAL A 78 10.48 -4.23 -1.58
N ALA A 79 11.69 -3.83 -1.16
CA ALA A 79 12.92 -4.52 -1.57
C ALA A 79 13.03 -5.96 -1.04
N ALA A 80 12.33 -6.30 0.04
CA ALA A 80 12.35 -7.63 0.65
C ALA A 80 11.43 -8.65 -0.03
N LEU A 81 10.42 -8.20 -0.79
CA LEU A 81 9.36 -9.06 -1.34
C LEU A 81 9.79 -9.95 -2.51
N GLY A 82 10.82 -9.54 -3.27
CA GLY A 82 11.20 -10.22 -4.50
C GLY A 82 10.00 -10.32 -5.47
N PRO A 83 9.57 -11.53 -5.88
CA PRO A 83 8.44 -11.72 -6.80
C PRO A 83 7.07 -11.76 -6.11
N ASP A 84 7.00 -11.77 -4.77
CA ASP A 84 5.73 -11.85 -4.06
C ASP A 84 4.96 -10.51 -4.16
N PRO A 85 3.63 -10.53 -4.34
CA PRO A 85 2.80 -9.34 -4.44
C PRO A 85 2.50 -8.75 -3.06
N ALA A 86 2.37 -7.42 -3.04
CA ALA A 86 2.06 -6.67 -1.84
C ALA A 86 1.40 -5.33 -2.16
N ALA A 87 0.66 -4.80 -1.20
CA ALA A 87 0.26 -3.41 -1.12
C ALA A 87 1.02 -2.70 0.01
N VAL A 88 1.43 -1.47 -0.25
CA VAL A 88 1.98 -0.54 0.73
C VAL A 88 1.13 0.71 0.68
N ARG A 89 0.40 1.01 1.77
CA ARG A 89 -0.50 2.16 1.84
C ARG A 89 0.10 3.22 2.75
N TRP A 90 0.18 4.44 2.25
CA TRP A 90 0.51 5.61 3.03
C TRP A 90 -0.77 6.30 3.47
N ASP A 91 -0.89 6.48 4.78
CA ASP A 91 -1.97 7.22 5.42
C ASP A 91 -1.44 8.62 5.72
N LEU A 92 -1.78 9.57 4.84
CA LEU A 92 -1.25 10.92 4.83
C LEU A 92 -2.13 11.83 5.68
N ASN A 93 -1.57 12.89 6.28
CA ASN A 93 -2.36 13.82 7.06
C ASN A 93 -3.30 14.67 6.17
N ALA A 94 -2.84 15.03 4.98
CA ALA A 94 -3.64 15.72 3.99
C ALA A 94 -2.98 15.69 2.61
N TRP A 95 -3.79 15.96 1.59
CA TRP A 95 -3.27 16.55 0.36
C TRP A 95 -3.54 18.05 0.37
N PRO A 96 -2.50 18.90 0.37
CA PRO A 96 -2.64 20.35 0.31
C PRO A 96 -3.48 20.83 -0.89
N ALA A 97 -3.99 22.06 -0.79
CA ALA A 97 -4.60 22.72 -1.94
C ALA A 97 -3.53 23.04 -3.00
N VAL A 98 -3.92 22.99 -4.28
CA VAL A 98 -3.09 23.40 -5.43
C VAL A 98 -3.86 24.48 -6.21
N PRO A 99 -3.75 25.76 -5.82
CA PRO A 99 -4.56 26.84 -6.39
C PRO A 99 -4.41 26.98 -7.90
N ASP A 100 -3.19 26.83 -8.42
CA ASP A 100 -2.89 26.96 -9.85
C ASP A 100 -3.57 25.87 -10.70
N ALA A 101 -3.93 24.75 -10.08
CA ALA A 101 -4.67 23.65 -10.70
C ALA A 101 -6.16 23.62 -10.28
N GLY A 102 -6.63 24.61 -9.50
CA GLY A 102 -7.99 24.64 -8.99
C GLY A 102 -8.33 23.52 -7.99
N LEU A 103 -7.33 22.87 -7.38
CA LEU A 103 -7.55 21.72 -6.51
C LEU A 103 -7.66 22.14 -5.04
N GLU A 104 -8.78 21.84 -4.39
CA GLU A 104 -8.98 22.09 -2.96
C GLU A 104 -8.18 21.12 -2.09
N ALA A 105 -7.95 21.48 -0.82
CA ALA A 105 -7.29 20.58 0.13
C ALA A 105 -8.17 19.35 0.44
N ILE A 106 -7.53 18.21 0.69
CA ILE A 106 -8.19 16.96 1.10
C ILE A 106 -7.63 16.56 2.46
N SER A 107 -8.50 16.31 3.43
CA SER A 107 -8.10 15.86 4.76
C SER A 107 -7.71 14.38 4.80
N GLN A 108 -7.03 13.98 5.87
CA GLN A 108 -6.57 12.62 6.18
C GLN A 108 -7.54 11.52 5.77
N LYS A 109 -8.84 11.70 6.02
CA LYS A 109 -9.90 10.71 5.71
C LYS A 109 -9.88 10.20 4.27
N TYR A 110 -9.35 10.97 3.32
CA TYR A 110 -9.27 10.59 1.90
C TYR A 110 -7.86 10.78 1.34
N ALA A 111 -6.86 11.02 2.19
CA ALA A 111 -5.49 11.27 1.78
C ALA A 111 -4.69 9.96 1.90
N TYR A 112 -5.06 8.96 1.11
CA TYR A 112 -4.32 7.70 1.03
C TYR A 112 -3.66 7.54 -0.33
N LEU A 113 -2.51 6.88 -0.31
CA LEU A 113 -1.77 6.49 -1.50
C LEU A 113 -1.36 5.04 -1.33
N THR A 114 -1.74 4.16 -2.25
CA THR A 114 -1.32 2.75 -2.20
C THR A 114 -0.39 2.42 -3.35
N LEU A 115 0.73 1.78 -3.07
CA LEU A 115 1.57 1.13 -4.08
C LEU A 115 1.31 -0.36 -4.04
N THR A 116 0.87 -0.93 -5.16
CA THR A 116 0.87 -2.38 -5.33
C THR A 116 2.07 -2.79 -6.16
N VAL A 117 2.82 -3.77 -5.68
CA VAL A 117 3.97 -4.35 -6.39
C VAL A 117 3.65 -5.78 -6.79
N ASN A 118 4.14 -6.20 -7.96
CA ASN A 118 3.86 -7.50 -8.55
C ASN A 118 2.35 -7.81 -8.70
N SER A 119 1.50 -6.78 -8.72
CA SER A 119 0.06 -6.86 -8.99
C SER A 119 -0.47 -5.53 -9.56
N ARG A 120 -1.54 -5.62 -10.36
CA ARG A 120 -2.22 -4.48 -11.01
C ARG A 120 -3.44 -3.94 -10.27
N ASP A 121 -3.91 -4.67 -9.27
CA ASP A 121 -5.14 -4.42 -8.53
C ASP A 121 -4.83 -4.19 -7.05
N LEU A 122 -5.77 -3.59 -6.32
CA LEU A 122 -5.57 -3.25 -4.92
C LEU A 122 -5.39 -4.47 -3.99
N TYR A 123 -5.88 -5.65 -4.39
CA TYR A 123 -6.02 -6.84 -3.54
C TYR A 123 -5.06 -7.98 -3.92
N GLN A 124 -4.11 -7.73 -4.82
CA GLN A 124 -3.13 -8.71 -5.25
C GLN A 124 -3.72 -9.94 -5.99
N ASP A 125 -4.93 -9.80 -6.54
CA ASP A 125 -5.63 -10.84 -7.32
C ASP A 125 -5.20 -10.90 -8.79
N GLU A 126 -4.63 -9.82 -9.33
CA GLU A 126 -4.10 -9.70 -10.69
C GLU A 126 -2.56 -9.60 -10.69
N PRO A 127 -1.82 -10.74 -10.64
CA PRO A 127 -0.37 -10.73 -10.66
C PRO A 127 0.24 -9.99 -11.84
N SER A 128 1.38 -9.34 -11.59
CA SER A 128 2.11 -8.57 -12.58
C SER A 128 3.61 -8.59 -12.32
N GLN A 129 4.38 -7.99 -13.22
CA GLN A 129 5.81 -7.71 -13.05
C GLN A 129 6.09 -6.20 -12.96
N ASP A 130 5.02 -5.39 -12.98
CA ASP A 130 5.06 -3.94 -12.81
C ASP A 130 4.56 -3.55 -11.40
N HIS A 131 4.42 -2.25 -11.18
CA HIS A 131 3.87 -1.69 -9.95
C HIS A 131 2.76 -0.71 -10.33
N THR A 132 1.71 -0.65 -9.52
CA THR A 132 0.58 0.26 -9.72
C THR A 132 0.45 1.20 -8.53
N VAL A 133 0.18 2.48 -8.82
CA VAL A 133 -0.07 3.49 -7.78
C VAL A 133 -1.55 3.83 -7.79
N HIS A 134 -2.18 3.66 -6.65
CA HIS A 134 -3.59 3.93 -6.41
C HIS A 134 -3.72 5.21 -5.57
N VAL A 135 -4.40 6.21 -6.10
CA VAL A 135 -4.71 7.44 -5.37
C VAL A 135 -6.13 7.35 -4.87
N HIS A 136 -6.31 7.44 -3.56
CA HIS A 136 -7.64 7.40 -2.98
C HIS A 136 -8.31 8.75 -3.15
N VAL A 137 -9.58 8.71 -3.53
CA VAL A 137 -10.39 9.90 -3.78
C VAL A 137 -11.74 9.77 -3.10
N ARG A 138 -12.32 10.90 -2.74
CA ARG A 138 -13.67 10.94 -2.18
C ARG A 138 -14.72 10.76 -3.28
N ASP A 139 -15.45 9.64 -3.22
CA ASP A 139 -16.63 9.41 -4.04
C ASP A 139 -17.86 10.14 -3.47
N ARG A 140 -17.96 11.46 -3.67
CA ARG A 140 -19.21 12.19 -3.33
C ARG A 140 -19.76 13.01 -4.48
N ASN A 141 -18.90 13.60 -5.31
CA ASN A 141 -19.30 14.54 -6.37
C ASN A 141 -18.59 14.33 -7.73
N GLY A 142 -17.75 13.29 -7.91
CA GLY A 142 -16.99 13.08 -9.16
C GLY A 142 -15.77 14.00 -9.38
N ASP A 143 -15.63 15.07 -8.59
CA ASP A 143 -14.63 16.15 -8.77
C ASP A 143 -13.18 15.84 -8.37
N GLN A 144 -12.82 14.59 -8.01
CA GLN A 144 -11.46 14.29 -7.52
C GLN A 144 -10.58 13.51 -8.51
N ILE A 145 -11.11 13.16 -9.69
CA ILE A 145 -10.31 12.58 -10.77
C ILE A 145 -9.27 13.60 -11.28
N ASP A 146 -9.58 14.90 -11.24
CA ASP A 146 -8.63 15.96 -11.63
C ASP A 146 -7.36 15.95 -10.78
N ARG A 147 -7.46 15.64 -9.49
CA ARG A 147 -6.29 15.47 -8.63
C ARG A 147 -5.48 14.23 -9.00
N VAL A 148 -6.14 13.13 -9.39
CA VAL A 148 -5.45 11.91 -9.85
C VAL A 148 -4.67 12.20 -11.12
N HIS A 149 -5.28 12.89 -12.08
CA HIS A 149 -4.59 13.34 -13.30
C HIS A 149 -3.42 14.26 -12.97
N TRP A 150 -3.64 15.26 -12.13
CA TRP A 150 -2.60 16.20 -11.73
C TRP A 150 -1.41 15.47 -11.08
N LEU A 151 -1.65 14.56 -10.13
CA LEU A 151 -0.61 13.76 -9.49
C LEU A 151 0.13 12.85 -10.48
N ALA A 152 -0.58 12.25 -11.43
CA ALA A 152 0.04 11.43 -12.47
C ALA A 152 0.99 12.27 -13.34
N ASP A 153 0.59 13.48 -13.72
CA ASP A 153 1.43 14.39 -14.51
C ASP A 153 2.71 14.79 -13.77
N GLN A 154 2.65 14.97 -12.44
CA GLN A 154 3.83 15.30 -11.63
C GLN A 154 4.92 14.22 -11.64
N VAL A 155 4.55 12.98 -11.96
CA VAL A 155 5.49 11.84 -11.99
C VAL A 155 5.70 11.27 -13.39
N GLY A 156 5.20 11.95 -14.43
CA GLY A 156 5.24 11.45 -15.81
C GLY A 156 4.45 10.15 -15.99
N GLY A 157 3.49 9.88 -15.10
CA GLY A 157 2.61 8.74 -15.13
C GLY A 157 1.38 8.99 -16.00
N ARG A 158 0.45 8.03 -16.00
CA ARG A 158 -0.85 8.16 -16.68
C ARG A 158 -1.92 7.47 -15.85
N PHE A 159 -3.07 8.13 -15.68
CA PHE A 159 -4.25 7.49 -15.11
C PHE A 159 -4.69 6.32 -15.98
N THR A 160 -4.84 5.14 -15.36
CA THR A 160 -5.18 3.89 -16.05
C THR A 160 -6.65 3.80 -16.44
N GLY A 161 -7.50 4.68 -15.92
CA GLY A 161 -8.96 4.63 -16.10
C GLY A 161 -9.66 3.62 -15.19
N ARG A 162 -8.92 2.89 -14.35
CA ARG A 162 -9.48 1.96 -13.37
C ARG A 162 -9.82 2.71 -12.10
N VAL A 163 -11.03 2.49 -11.60
CA VAL A 163 -11.50 2.96 -10.30
C VAL A 163 -11.95 1.72 -9.54
N GLU A 164 -11.34 1.50 -8.39
CA GLU A 164 -11.63 0.38 -7.50
C GLU A 164 -12.22 0.94 -6.21
N LEU A 165 -13.22 0.23 -5.67
CA LEU A 165 -13.74 0.54 -4.35
C LEU A 165 -12.74 0.00 -3.33
N ALA A 166 -12.17 0.89 -2.52
CA ALA A 166 -11.46 0.49 -1.31
C ALA A 166 -12.48 0.24 -0.18
N PRO A 167 -12.43 -0.88 0.54
CA PRO A 167 -13.24 -1.06 1.74
C PRO A 167 -12.86 0.03 2.76
N LEU A 168 -13.90 0.59 3.37
CA LEU A 168 -13.81 1.59 4.44
C LEU A 168 -13.16 1.02 5.70
#